data_AF-A0A7W6UTU1-F1
#
_entry.id   AF-A0A7W6UTU1-F1
#
_cell.length_a   1.000
_cell.length_b   1.000
_cell.length_c   1.000
_cell.angle_alpha   90.00
_cell.angle_beta   90.00
_cell.angle_gamma   90.00
#
_symmetry.space_group_name_H-M   'P 1'
#
loop_
_entity.id
_entity.type
_entity.pdbx_description
1 polymer ?
#
loop_
_entity_poly.entity_id
_entity_poly.type
_entity_poly.pdbx_seq_one_letter_code
_entity_poly.pdbx_strand_id
1 'polypeptide(L)'
;MKMERLERTAAEAQLAELSGWVLNDAGSSISKTFKFTNFVEAFGFMTQAALAAEKLNHHPEWFNVYSRVDVTLNTHDAGGLTELDFKLAKAMEKAAASGVV
;
A
#
# COMPACT_ATOMS: atom_id res chain seq x y z
N MET A 1 15.77 -13.45 -1.38
CA MET A 1 15.11 -14.35 -0.41
C MET A 1 13.66 -14.45 -0.85
N LYS A 2 13.11 -15.66 -0.98
CA LYS A 2 11.71 -15.85 -1.40
C LYS A 2 10.81 -15.42 -0.24
N MET A 3 9.91 -14.48 -0.48
CA MET A 3 8.92 -14.09 0.53
C MET A 3 7.83 -15.16 0.61
N GLU A 4 7.42 -15.50 1.82
CA GLU A 4 6.36 -16.47 2.06
C GLU A 4 5.02 -15.75 2.21
N ARG A 5 4.01 -16.29 1.55
CA ARG A 5 2.63 -15.82 1.67
C ARG A 5 2.16 -15.99 3.12
N LEU A 6 1.52 -14.95 3.65
CA LEU A 6 0.90 -14.99 4.97
C LEU A 6 -0.40 -15.78 4.93
N GLU A 7 -0.66 -16.49 6.03
CA GLU A 7 -1.98 -17.01 6.35
C GLU A 7 -2.98 -15.87 6.58
N ARG A 8 -4.25 -16.12 6.27
CA ARG A 8 -5.30 -15.10 6.34
C ARG A 8 -5.38 -14.41 7.71
N THR A 9 -5.31 -15.19 8.79
CA THR A 9 -5.36 -14.66 10.15
C THR A 9 -4.17 -13.76 10.48
N ALA A 10 -2.99 -14.07 9.96
CA ALA A 10 -1.81 -13.22 10.11
C ALA A 10 -1.93 -11.92 9.29
N ALA A 11 -2.48 -11.99 8.08
CA ALA A 11 -2.76 -10.81 7.27
C ALA A 11 -3.81 -9.90 7.94
N GLU A 12 -4.88 -10.46 8.50
CA GLU A 12 -5.92 -9.72 9.23
C GLU A 12 -5.34 -9.04 10.49
N ALA A 13 -4.45 -9.71 11.22
CA ALA A 13 -3.77 -9.13 12.38
C ALA A 13 -2.90 -7.91 12.00
N GLN A 14 -2.15 -7.99 10.90
CA GLN A 14 -1.37 -6.84 10.42
C GLN A 14 -2.27 -5.72 9.86
N LEU A 15 -3.38 -6.08 9.20
CA LEU A 15 -4.33 -5.12 8.66
C LEU A 15 -5.03 -4.30 9.76
N ALA A 16 -5.22 -4.87 10.95
CA ALA A 16 -5.84 -4.17 12.08
C ALA A 16 -5.10 -2.89 12.49
N GLU A 17 -3.80 -2.77 12.17
CA GLU A 17 -2.98 -1.58 12.42
C GLU A 17 -3.08 -0.53 11.29
N LEU A 18 -3.73 -0.85 10.17
CA LEU A 18 -3.75 -0.06 8.94
C LEU A 18 -5.17 0.44 8.63
N SER A 19 -5.57 1.51 9.31
CA SER A 19 -6.90 2.09 9.14
C SER A 19 -7.21 2.46 7.69
N GLY A 20 -8.39 2.06 7.22
CA GLY A 20 -8.89 2.32 5.87
C GLY A 20 -8.35 1.40 4.78
N TRP A 21 -7.43 0.48 5.10
CA TRP A 21 -7.07 -0.62 4.20
C TRP A 21 -8.06 -1.77 4.33
N VAL A 22 -8.37 -2.43 3.22
CA VAL A 22 -9.34 -3.53 3.14
C VAL A 22 -8.68 -4.75 2.53
N LEU A 23 -8.85 -5.91 3.17
CA LEU A 23 -8.49 -7.21 2.62
C LEU A 23 -9.55 -7.66 1.59
N ASN A 24 -9.12 -8.13 0.42
CA ASN A 24 -10.06 -8.71 -0.54
C ASN A 24 -10.59 -10.08 -0.05
N ASP A 25 -11.70 -10.55 -0.65
CA ASP A 25 -12.34 -11.81 -0.24
C ASP A 25 -11.41 -13.04 -0.32
N ALA A 26 -10.53 -13.05 -1.33
CA ALA A 26 -9.55 -14.11 -1.55
C ALA A 26 -8.38 -14.10 -0.55
N GLY A 27 -8.26 -13.06 0.29
CA GLY A 27 -7.16 -12.90 1.23
C GLY A 27 -5.79 -12.74 0.54
N SER A 28 -5.78 -12.27 -0.70
CA SER A 28 -4.59 -12.20 -1.54
C SER A 28 -4.06 -10.78 -1.71
N SER A 29 -4.87 -9.75 -1.49
CA SER A 29 -4.45 -8.35 -1.65
C SER A 29 -5.11 -7.44 -0.62
N ILE A 30 -4.46 -6.31 -0.36
CA ILE A 30 -5.02 -5.21 0.43
C ILE A 30 -5.16 -3.97 -0.44
N SER A 31 -6.19 -3.17 -0.20
CA SER A 31 -6.41 -1.93 -0.97
C SER A 31 -6.86 -0.77 -0.10
N LYS A 32 -6.51 0.45 -0.50
CA LYS A 32 -6.98 1.71 0.10
C LYS A 32 -7.08 2.80 -0.95
N THR A 33 -8.08 3.67 -0.79
CA THR A 33 -8.16 4.94 -1.53
C THR A 33 -7.63 6.08 -0.67
N PHE A 34 -6.59 6.75 -1.15
CA PHE A 34 -6.09 8.00 -0.59
C PHE A 34 -6.76 9.19 -1.31
N LYS A 35 -7.15 10.20 -0.55
CA LYS A 35 -7.74 11.45 -1.05
C LYS A 35 -6.95 12.64 -0.52
N PHE A 36 -6.61 13.55 -1.42
CA PHE A 36 -5.83 14.75 -1.16
C PHE A 36 -6.62 15.99 -1.60
N THR A 37 -6.11 17.19 -1.30
CA THR A 37 -6.76 18.44 -1.69
C THR A 37 -6.66 18.71 -3.19
N ASN A 38 -5.53 18.37 -3.79
CA ASN A 38 -5.21 18.66 -5.18
C ASN A 38 -4.26 17.60 -5.77
N PHE A 39 -3.97 17.73 -7.06
CA PHE A 39 -3.08 16.81 -7.77
C PHE A 39 -1.62 16.86 -7.29
N VAL A 40 -1.12 18.03 -6.89
CA VAL A 40 0.28 18.19 -6.45
C VAL A 40 0.54 17.43 -5.16
N GLU A 41 -0.38 17.51 -4.19
CA GLU A 41 -0.32 16.71 -2.96
C GLU A 41 -0.38 15.21 -3.24
N ALA A 42 -1.31 14.77 -4.12
CA ALA A 42 -1.42 13.38 -4.51
C ALA A 42 -0.13 12.86 -5.16
N PHE A 43 0.46 13.64 -6.06
CA PHE A 43 1.70 13.28 -6.73
C PHE A 43 2.92 13.34 -5.80
N GLY A 44 2.92 14.22 -4.81
CA GLY A 44 3.91 14.24 -3.73
C GLY A 44 3.89 12.96 -2.89
N PHE A 45 2.69 12.51 -2.51
CA PHE A 45 2.48 11.20 -1.89
C PHE A 45 3.01 10.07 -2.78
N MET A 46 2.63 10.06 -4.06
CA MET A 46 3.07 9.04 -5.02
C MET A 46 4.61 9.01 -5.13
N THR A 47 5.26 10.17 -5.17
CA THR A 47 6.72 10.27 -5.25
C THR A 47 7.39 9.65 -4.01
N GLN A 48 6.91 9.98 -2.81
CA GLN A 48 7.45 9.40 -1.57
C GLN A 48 7.20 7.89 -1.48
N ALA A 49 6.02 7.43 -1.90
CA ALA A 49 5.68 6.02 -1.97
C ALA A 49 6.56 5.26 -2.97
N ALA A 50 6.86 5.84 -4.13
CA ALA A 50 7.73 5.26 -5.14
C ALA A 50 9.17 5.04 -4.62
N LEU A 51 9.71 6.00 -3.85
CA LEU A 51 11.02 5.84 -3.20
C LEU A 51 11.03 4.70 -2.18
N ALA A 52 9.94 4.53 -1.42
CA ALA A 52 9.81 3.41 -0.49
C ALA A 52 9.66 2.07 -1.22
N ALA A 53 8.87 2.03 -2.30
CA ALA A 53 8.67 0.87 -3.15
C ALA A 53 10.00 0.38 -3.75
N GLU A 54 10.79 1.28 -4.34
CA GLU A 54 12.12 0.95 -4.87
C GLU A 54 13.07 0.42 -3.79
N LYS A 55 13.10 1.05 -2.61
CA LYS A 55 13.94 0.58 -1.50
C LYS A 55 13.53 -0.82 -1.02
N LEU A 56 12.24 -1.14 -1.06
CA LEU A 56 11.71 -2.46 -0.68
C LEU A 56 11.82 -3.47 -1.82
N ASN A 57 12.12 -3.03 -3.04
CA ASN A 57 11.96 -3.80 -4.27
C ASN A 57 10.56 -4.45 -4.34
N HIS A 58 9.53 -3.66 -4.05
CA HIS A 58 8.13 -4.07 -4.00
C HIS A 58 7.26 -2.92 -4.48
N HIS A 59 6.54 -3.13 -5.58
CA HIS A 59 5.84 -2.04 -6.28
C HIS A 59 4.32 -2.18 -6.14
N PRO A 60 3.59 -1.05 -5.99
CA PRO A 60 2.14 -1.09 -5.91
C PRO A 60 1.49 -1.24 -7.28
N GLU A 61 0.26 -1.76 -7.30
CA GLU A 61 -0.69 -1.44 -8.35
C GLU A 61 -1.46 -0.20 -7.91
N TRP A 62 -1.54 0.83 -8.74
CA TRP A 62 -2.33 2.01 -8.40
C TRP A 62 -2.96 2.71 -9.61
N PHE A 63 -3.99 3.50 -9.32
CA PHE A 63 -4.69 4.34 -10.27
C PHE A 63 -4.88 5.73 -9.67
N ASN A 64 -4.46 6.77 -10.38
CA ASN A 64 -4.59 8.15 -9.93
C ASN A 64 -5.51 8.95 -10.86
N VAL A 65 -6.45 9.70 -10.26
CA VAL A 65 -7.28 10.70 -10.92
C VAL A 65 -7.28 11.96 -10.06
N TYR A 66 -6.62 13.01 -10.53
CA TYR A 66 -6.49 14.28 -9.81
C TYR A 66 -6.00 14.04 -8.37
N SER A 67 -6.81 14.35 -7.37
CA SER A 67 -6.44 14.24 -5.95
C SER A 67 -6.77 12.88 -5.31
N ARG A 68 -7.19 11.89 -6.09
CA ARG A 68 -7.50 10.54 -5.62
C ARG A 68 -6.45 9.54 -6.11
N VAL A 69 -5.94 8.70 -5.23
CA VAL A 69 -5.06 7.58 -5.57
C VAL A 69 -5.64 6.30 -4.97
N ASP A 70 -6.06 5.38 -5.83
CA ASP A 70 -6.48 4.04 -5.43
C ASP A 70 -5.27 3.11 -5.49
N VAL A 71 -4.97 2.44 -4.39
CA VAL A 71 -3.81 1.55 -4.26
C VAL A 71 -4.29 0.14 -3.95
N THR A 72 -3.69 -0.84 -4.62
CA THR A 72 -3.77 -2.27 -4.33
C THR A 72 -2.35 -2.81 -4.15
N LEU A 73 -2.13 -3.60 -3.09
CA LEU A 73 -0.87 -4.27 -2.81
C LEU A 73 -1.05 -5.78 -2.78
N ASN A 74 -0.14 -6.46 -3.46
CA ASN A 74 0.00 -7.92 -3.53
C ASN A 74 1.46 -8.25 -3.83
N THR A 75 1.95 -9.37 -3.30
CA THR A 75 3.22 -9.96 -3.75
C THR A 75 2.94 -11.05 -4.79
N HIS A 76 3.00 -10.71 -6.08
CA HIS A 76 2.59 -11.61 -7.17
C HIS A 76 3.36 -12.93 -7.18
N ASP A 77 4.67 -12.88 -6.97
CA ASP A 77 5.55 -14.07 -6.96
C ASP A 77 5.23 -15.04 -5.83
N ALA A 78 4.63 -14.55 -4.73
CA ALA A 78 4.19 -15.36 -3.60
C ALA A 78 2.72 -15.80 -3.72
N GLY A 79 2.00 -15.31 -4.74
CA GLY A 79 0.58 -15.62 -4.93
C GLY A 79 -0.32 -15.08 -3.82
N GLY A 80 0.04 -13.98 -3.16
CA GLY A 80 -0.72 -13.42 -2.05
C GLY A 80 0.03 -12.34 -1.27
N LEU A 81 -0.46 -12.05 -0.07
CA LEU A 81 0.13 -11.04 0.81
C LEU A 81 1.39 -11.57 1.49
N THR A 82 2.41 -10.72 1.57
CA THR A 82 3.62 -10.95 2.36
C THR A 82 3.86 -9.73 3.26
N GLU A 83 4.89 -9.79 4.11
CA GLU A 83 5.29 -8.62 4.91
C GLU A 83 5.62 -7.38 4.07
N LEU A 84 6.01 -7.53 2.80
CA LEU A 84 6.35 -6.39 1.94
C LEU A 84 5.12 -5.51 1.67
N ASP A 85 3.95 -6.11 1.50
CA ASP A 85 2.69 -5.40 1.29
C ASP A 85 2.37 -4.49 2.49
N PHE A 86 2.51 -5.01 3.70
CA PHE A 86 2.26 -4.25 4.93
C PHE A 86 3.35 -3.21 5.20
N LYS A 87 4.62 -3.50 4.88
CA LYS A 87 5.72 -2.51 4.98
C LYS A 87 5.50 -1.34 4.05
N LEU A 88 5.09 -1.61 2.80
CA LEU A 88 4.79 -0.58 1.83
C LEU A 88 3.52 0.21 2.22
N ALA A 89 2.46 -0.45 2.66
CA ALA A 89 1.26 0.21 3.18
C ALA A 89 1.59 1.17 4.33
N LYS A 90 2.41 0.75 5.31
CA LYS A 90 2.87 1.61 6.42
C LYS A 90 3.70 2.80 5.91
N ALA A 91 4.54 2.61 4.90
CA ALA A 91 5.29 3.71 4.28
C ALA A 91 4.36 4.70 3.56
N MET A 92 3.32 4.20 2.88
CA MET A 92 2.30 5.03 2.25
C MET A 92 1.48 5.82 3.27
N GLU A 93 1.08 5.23 4.40
CA GLU A 93 0.42 5.98 5.49
C GLU A 93 1.30 7.14 5.98
N LYS A 94 2.60 6.89 6.18
CA LYS A 94 3.55 7.94 6.57
C LYS A 94 3.66 9.03 5.51
N ALA A 95 3.73 8.66 4.24
CA ALA A 95 3.79 9.61 3.13
C ALA A 95 2.52 10.47 3.06
N ALA A 96 1.34 9.86 3.22
CA ALA A 96 0.05 10.55 3.21
C ALA A 96 -0.12 11.50 4.41
N ALA A 97 0.44 11.16 5.57
CA ALA A 97 0.42 12.01 6.75
C ALA A 97 1.42 13.18 6.70
N SER A 98 2.42 13.12 5.81
CA SER A 98 3.46 14.14 5.67
C SER A 98 3.02 15.33 4.82
N GLY A 99 1.71 15.63 4.78
CA GLY A 99 1.07 16.68 3.97
C GLY A 99 1.96 17.91 3.87
N VAL A 100 2.43 18.16 2.65
CA VAL A 100 3.35 19.24 2.31
C VAL A 100 2.68 20.57 2.70
N VAL A 101 3.36 21.35 3.53
CA VAL A 101 3.02 22.74 3.88
C VAL A 101 3.08 23.62 2.64
#